data_AF-A0A921K880-F1
#
_entry.id   AF-A0A921K880-F1
#
_cell.length_a   1.000
_cell.length_b   1.000
_cell.length_c   1.000
_cell.angle_alpha   90.00
_cell.angle_beta   90.00
_cell.angle_gamma   90.00
#
_symmetry.space_group_name_H-M   'P 1'
#
loop_
_entity.id
_entity.type
_entity.pdbx_description
1 polymer ?
#
loop_
_entity_poly.entity_id
_entity_poly.type
_entity_poly.pdbx_seq_one_letter_code
_entity_poly.pdbx_strand_id
1 'polypeptide(L)'
;MTERNMPFEDPKYFGFPKEARIAHQPGLTDQLMQEIAPLLAADGIDLTNLDDVDLDEFNAAMARAIERRNMELITPVGDREAVTILTLYSIVYALESGTEEQLQKIFASIGPEPTHMRPSAGHLTGVAMETLDKWYTDPSLEDSLQHAKLAFGHAETRAAAEDLQVLARQGRAVQSYGNLLVSHGGLELARAGAYLIYVSIAAIAAGRQLAVNDALTQFLPNKPLSKEHIDNIPVAPEVEQWIAEEERYEDFRFWLIDQYDDQDADEIYELFIGRVLQALDAGLEPDDPDAIQPWLASVQFSLDYQDVMESVHAISSYVAYRVENSVDPSPWIALLESFETDVGGDALAEQFRGIIAAADKVPISDRLAAIGQLPIVDGLYELGQWLATSKPVTTRQVPRRADIQLLAEMVGIQAVGVSAKPEPQDEPTVFEDLMASSSTAPDPQMPYIPDRTTTYSVQSALEIPELMSWWTALETLQVIELTASRVKQGPRAEVFIDEDLSLENAELVVGLWIANVLLCSFRRSHYEIPAAALVINHLISAMAGAVIPLIEPNPDADVGVRITNVSYCTTLRYLRDMGLVQIQHGLIHVPATLYRPLVLGLSTAVQQATELLTDFE
;
A
#
# COMPACT_ATOMS: atom_id res chain seq x y z
N MET A 1 21.86 11.26 -43.48
CA MET A 1 21.19 11.71 -42.24
C MET A 1 22.15 11.36 -41.13
N THR A 2 22.96 12.34 -40.75
CA THR A 2 24.04 12.23 -39.77
C THR A 2 23.71 13.19 -38.63
N GLU A 3 23.92 12.70 -37.42
CA GLU A 3 23.59 13.28 -36.12
C GLU A 3 24.03 14.76 -35.99
N ARG A 4 23.14 15.59 -35.44
CA ARG A 4 23.44 16.94 -34.95
C ARG A 4 23.81 16.80 -33.47
N ASN A 5 25.09 16.95 -33.15
CA ASN A 5 25.56 17.12 -31.77
C ASN A 5 25.08 18.47 -31.21
N MET A 6 24.65 18.46 -29.95
CA MET A 6 24.35 19.65 -29.16
C MET A 6 25.65 20.34 -28.68
N PRO A 7 25.65 21.66 -28.37
CA PRO A 7 26.86 22.47 -28.24
C PRO A 7 27.71 22.24 -26.96
N PHE A 8 27.34 21.29 -26.10
CA PHE A 8 27.98 21.11 -24.79
C PHE A 8 29.09 20.06 -24.75
N GLU A 9 29.47 19.50 -25.91
CA GLU A 9 30.50 18.46 -26.00
C GLU A 9 31.92 18.99 -26.30
N ASP A 10 32.14 20.32 -26.41
CA ASP A 10 33.49 20.86 -26.65
C ASP A 10 34.25 21.08 -25.31
N PRO A 11 35.33 20.31 -25.02
CA PRO A 11 36.10 20.41 -23.78
C PRO A 11 36.85 21.73 -23.57
N LYS A 12 36.81 22.66 -24.54
CA LYS A 12 37.45 23.97 -24.42
C LYS A 12 36.74 24.95 -23.46
N TYR A 13 35.51 24.69 -23.04
CA TYR A 13 34.72 25.63 -22.24
C TYR A 13 34.82 25.47 -20.71
N PHE A 14 35.53 24.45 -20.19
CA PHE A 14 35.65 24.24 -18.74
C PHE A 14 37.04 24.57 -18.21
N GLY A 15 37.31 25.85 -18.05
CA GLY A 15 38.45 26.36 -17.29
C GLY A 15 38.07 26.72 -15.85
N PHE A 16 37.94 25.73 -14.96
CA PHE A 16 37.88 25.98 -13.50
C PHE A 16 38.85 25.07 -12.71
N PRO A 17 39.36 25.53 -11.54
CA PRO A 17 40.48 24.90 -10.84
C PRO A 17 40.14 23.58 -10.14
N LYS A 18 41.19 22.79 -9.87
CA LYS A 18 41.20 21.37 -9.47
C LYS A 18 40.54 20.98 -8.13
N GLU A 19 39.85 21.86 -7.42
CA GLU A 19 39.49 21.60 -6.00
C GLU A 19 37.99 21.58 -5.67
N ALA A 20 37.09 21.64 -6.65
CA ALA A 20 35.65 21.40 -6.40
C ALA A 20 35.14 20.26 -7.31
N ARG A 21 35.24 19.01 -6.85
CA ARG A 21 34.54 17.88 -7.47
C ARG A 21 33.18 17.71 -6.79
N ILE A 22 32.15 18.34 -7.33
CA ILE A 22 30.77 17.90 -7.13
C ILE A 22 30.55 16.76 -8.12
N ALA A 23 30.08 15.60 -7.62
CA ALA A 23 29.78 14.45 -8.46
C ALA A 23 28.59 14.77 -9.39
N HIS A 24 28.82 14.78 -10.69
CA HIS A 24 27.79 14.95 -11.72
C HIS A 24 26.88 13.71 -11.80
N GLN A 25 25.56 13.88 -11.65
CA GLN A 25 24.54 12.94 -12.13
C GLN A 25 23.92 13.47 -13.43
N PRO A 26 24.03 12.78 -14.59
CA PRO A 26 23.77 13.37 -15.92
C PRO A 26 22.30 13.44 -16.38
N GLY A 27 21.32 13.50 -15.48
CA GLY A 27 19.89 13.53 -15.85
C GLY A 27 19.11 14.75 -15.35
N LEU A 28 19.54 15.34 -14.22
CA LEU A 28 18.80 16.41 -13.55
C LEU A 28 18.91 17.77 -14.26
N THR A 29 19.96 17.97 -15.06
CA THR A 29 20.27 19.24 -15.72
C THR A 29 19.36 19.53 -16.92
N ASP A 30 18.98 18.51 -17.70
CA ASP A 30 18.16 18.70 -18.91
C ASP A 30 16.70 19.05 -18.58
N GLN A 31 16.15 18.44 -17.52
CA GLN A 31 14.79 18.74 -17.04
C GLN A 31 14.71 20.16 -16.45
N LEU A 32 15.72 20.55 -15.66
CA LEU A 32 15.84 21.92 -15.15
C LEU A 32 15.94 22.94 -16.29
N MET A 33 16.68 22.63 -17.36
CA MET A 33 16.83 23.49 -18.53
C MET A 33 15.55 23.60 -19.36
N GLN A 34 14.77 22.53 -19.50
CA GLN A 34 13.45 22.56 -20.16
C GLN A 34 12.46 23.49 -19.45
N GLU A 35 12.49 23.47 -18.11
CA GLU A 35 11.59 24.29 -17.29
C GLU A 35 12.01 25.78 -17.21
N ILE A 36 13.30 26.09 -17.34
CA ILE A 36 13.82 27.47 -17.31
C ILE A 36 13.84 28.12 -18.69
N ALA A 37 13.85 27.34 -19.77
CA ALA A 37 13.86 27.82 -21.16
C ALA A 37 12.80 28.91 -21.46
N PRO A 38 11.54 28.80 -21.00
CA PRO A 38 10.54 29.84 -21.26
C PRO A 38 10.85 31.17 -20.55
N LEU A 39 11.44 31.11 -19.35
CA LEU A 39 11.80 32.28 -18.55
C LEU A 39 13.02 33.00 -19.13
N LEU A 40 13.98 32.26 -19.69
CA LEU A 40 15.12 32.82 -20.43
C LEU A 40 14.69 33.46 -21.75
N ALA A 41 13.76 32.82 -22.47
CA ALA A 41 13.20 33.38 -23.70
C ALA A 41 12.47 34.70 -23.43
N ALA A 42 11.80 34.83 -22.28
CA ALA A 42 11.17 36.08 -21.85
C ALA A 42 12.19 37.21 -21.57
N ASP A 43 13.42 36.85 -21.18
CA ASP A 43 14.56 37.76 -21.01
C ASP A 43 15.36 37.95 -22.32
N GLY A 44 14.91 37.39 -23.44
CA GLY A 44 15.51 37.55 -24.77
C GLY A 44 16.64 36.57 -25.09
N ILE A 45 16.88 35.55 -24.25
CA ILE A 45 17.91 34.53 -24.44
C ILE A 45 17.29 33.30 -25.12
N ASP A 46 17.72 33.00 -26.36
CA ASP A 46 17.29 31.81 -27.10
C ASP A 46 18.30 30.67 -26.91
N LEU A 47 17.93 29.65 -26.15
CA LEU A 47 18.76 28.46 -25.91
C LEU A 47 19.06 27.65 -27.18
N THR A 48 18.30 27.86 -28.26
CA THR A 48 18.54 27.21 -29.55
C THR A 48 19.49 28.00 -30.46
N ASN A 49 19.87 29.22 -30.06
CA ASN A 49 20.76 30.11 -30.80
C ASN A 49 21.55 31.05 -29.87
N LEU A 50 22.72 30.60 -29.42
CA LEU A 50 23.58 31.32 -28.47
C LEU A 50 24.73 32.10 -29.12
N ASP A 51 24.78 32.18 -30.45
CA ASP A 51 25.97 32.63 -31.20
C ASP A 51 26.38 34.10 -30.92
N ASP A 52 25.47 34.93 -30.38
CA ASP A 52 25.67 36.37 -30.10
C ASP A 52 25.48 36.76 -28.62
N VAL A 53 25.33 35.81 -27.69
CA VAL A 53 25.05 36.11 -26.27
C VAL A 53 26.35 36.16 -25.46
N ASP A 54 26.60 37.29 -24.77
CA ASP A 54 27.72 37.42 -23.84
C ASP A 54 27.57 36.47 -22.64
N LEU A 55 28.66 35.87 -22.18
CA LEU A 55 28.65 34.86 -21.13
C LEU A 55 28.19 35.45 -19.79
N ASP A 56 28.58 36.69 -19.50
CA ASP A 56 28.16 37.39 -18.28
C ASP A 56 26.67 37.77 -18.33
N GLU A 57 26.16 38.14 -19.52
CA GLU A 57 24.74 38.42 -19.75
C GLU A 57 23.89 37.15 -19.63
N PHE A 58 24.37 36.04 -20.19
CA PHE A 58 23.74 34.73 -20.05
C PHE A 58 23.68 34.26 -18.59
N ASN A 59 24.78 34.35 -17.86
CA ASN A 59 24.83 33.96 -16.44
C ASN A 59 23.90 34.82 -15.58
N ALA A 60 23.82 36.11 -15.86
CA ALA A 60 22.89 37.01 -15.16
C ALA A 60 21.42 36.70 -15.49
N ALA A 61 21.12 36.35 -16.74
CA ALA A 61 19.77 35.93 -17.14
C ALA A 61 19.37 34.57 -16.55
N MET A 62 20.30 33.60 -16.51
CA MET A 62 20.13 32.31 -15.82
C MET A 62 19.83 32.51 -14.34
N ALA A 63 20.58 33.37 -13.65
CA ALA A 63 20.33 33.68 -12.24
C ALA A 63 18.91 34.25 -12.03
N ARG A 64 18.48 35.21 -12.87
CA ARG A 64 17.13 35.78 -12.82
C ARG A 64 16.03 34.78 -13.14
N ALA A 65 16.24 33.89 -14.11
CA ALA A 65 15.26 32.90 -14.53
C ALA A 65 15.11 31.79 -13.48
N ILE A 66 16.20 31.34 -12.86
CA ILE A 66 16.18 30.45 -11.69
C ILE A 66 15.47 31.13 -10.53
N GLU A 67 15.79 32.40 -10.25
CA GLU A 67 15.14 33.16 -9.19
C GLU A 67 13.63 33.30 -9.44
N ARG A 68 13.19 33.60 -10.66
CA ARG A 68 11.77 33.63 -11.03
C ARG A 68 11.08 32.28 -10.86
N ARG A 69 11.70 31.19 -11.32
CA ARG A 69 11.14 29.84 -11.16
C ARG A 69 11.05 29.45 -9.69
N ASN A 70 12.08 29.76 -8.91
CA ASN A 70 12.06 29.52 -7.46
C ASN A 70 10.96 30.34 -6.79
N MET A 71 10.76 31.60 -7.19
CA MET A 71 9.65 32.43 -6.73
C MET A 71 8.28 31.81 -7.08
N GLU A 72 8.11 31.26 -8.29
CA GLU A 72 6.89 30.55 -8.68
C GLU A 72 6.63 29.29 -7.83
N LEU A 73 7.70 28.62 -7.36
CA LEU A 73 7.60 27.41 -6.54
C LEU A 73 7.37 27.69 -5.04
N ILE A 74 7.77 28.86 -4.54
CA ILE A 74 7.70 29.18 -3.10
C ILE A 74 6.62 30.19 -2.73
N THR A 75 6.02 30.89 -3.69
CA THR A 75 4.92 31.83 -3.42
C THR A 75 3.58 31.15 -3.64
N PRO A 76 2.96 30.58 -2.59
CA PRO A 76 1.64 29.98 -2.73
C PRO A 76 0.60 31.06 -3.03
N VAL A 77 -0.40 30.71 -3.84
CA VAL A 77 -1.54 31.57 -4.17
C VAL A 77 -2.87 30.88 -3.87
N GLY A 78 -3.91 31.66 -3.60
CA GLY A 78 -5.26 31.13 -3.35
C GLY A 78 -5.31 30.24 -2.11
N ASP A 79 -5.90 29.05 -2.24
CA ASP A 79 -6.09 28.14 -1.10
C ASP A 79 -4.78 27.60 -0.51
N ARG A 80 -3.73 27.45 -1.35
CA ARG A 80 -2.39 27.06 -0.86
C ARG A 80 -1.80 28.12 0.06
N GLU A 81 -2.09 29.39 -0.20
CA GLU A 81 -1.63 30.50 0.63
C GLU A 81 -2.39 30.48 1.98
N ALA A 82 -3.69 30.24 1.93
CA ALA A 82 -4.53 30.11 3.13
C ALA A 82 -4.09 28.93 4.02
N VAL A 83 -3.82 27.76 3.45
CA VAL A 83 -3.28 26.58 4.18
C VAL A 83 -1.90 26.87 4.77
N THR A 84 -1.05 27.61 4.06
CA THR A 84 0.27 28.00 4.56
C THR A 84 0.16 28.94 5.77
N ILE A 85 -0.75 29.92 5.71
CA ILE A 85 -1.03 30.83 6.83
C ILE A 85 -1.60 30.06 8.02
N LEU A 86 -2.55 29.14 7.81
CA LEU A 86 -3.09 28.29 8.88
C LEU A 86 -2.00 27.46 9.56
N THR A 87 -1.05 26.93 8.79
CA THR A 87 0.07 26.16 9.34
C THR A 87 1.00 27.05 10.19
N LEU A 88 1.26 28.28 9.76
CA LEU A 88 1.99 29.26 10.59
C LEU A 88 1.26 29.58 11.90
N TYR A 89 -0.08 29.64 11.88
CA TYR A 89 -0.87 29.80 13.11
C TYR A 89 -0.69 28.63 14.06
N SER A 90 -0.76 27.39 13.56
CA SER A 90 -0.52 26.20 14.37
C SER A 90 0.88 26.18 14.99
N ILE A 91 1.90 26.59 14.23
CA ILE A 91 3.28 26.68 14.73
C ILE A 91 3.40 27.74 15.84
N VAL A 92 2.84 28.94 15.62
CA VAL A 92 2.86 30.02 16.61
C VAL A 92 2.12 29.60 17.88
N TYR A 93 0.98 28.92 17.74
CA TYR A 93 0.23 28.40 18.88
C TYR A 93 1.04 27.37 19.67
N ALA A 94 1.63 26.38 19.00
CA ALA A 94 2.45 25.35 19.64
C ALA A 94 3.67 25.94 20.38
N LEU A 95 4.30 26.96 19.80
CA LEU A 95 5.42 27.69 20.41
C LEU A 95 5.00 28.51 21.64
N GLU A 96 3.80 29.07 21.64
CA GLU A 96 3.26 29.82 22.78
C GLU A 96 2.79 28.88 23.91
N SER A 97 2.20 27.73 23.58
CA SER A 97 1.74 26.72 24.54
C SER A 97 2.88 25.87 25.12
N GLY A 98 4.06 25.88 24.50
CA GLY A 98 5.24 25.15 24.97
C GLY A 98 5.22 23.64 24.68
N THR A 99 4.42 23.20 23.70
CA THR A 99 4.30 21.80 23.30
C THR A 99 5.32 21.46 22.20
N GLU A 100 6.53 21.07 22.61
CA GLU A 100 7.61 20.69 21.69
C GLU A 100 7.22 19.52 20.78
N GLU A 101 6.46 18.57 21.29
CA GLU A 101 5.92 17.44 20.53
C GLU A 101 4.98 17.87 19.41
N GLN A 102 4.01 18.75 19.69
CA GLN A 102 3.10 19.28 18.69
C GLN A 102 3.85 20.03 17.57
N LEU A 103 4.91 20.74 17.95
CA LEU A 103 5.78 21.43 17.00
C LEU A 103 6.55 20.46 16.11
N GLN A 104 7.07 19.36 16.69
CA GLN A 104 7.73 18.30 15.93
C GLN A 104 6.75 17.62 14.96
N LYS A 105 5.54 17.25 15.41
CA LYS A 105 4.47 16.67 14.58
C LYS A 105 4.13 17.57 13.38
N ILE A 106 4.00 18.89 13.61
CA ILE A 106 3.74 19.85 12.52
C ILE A 106 4.87 19.85 11.49
N PHE A 107 6.15 19.91 11.91
CA PHE A 107 7.27 19.90 10.96
C PHE A 107 7.49 18.56 10.26
N ALA A 108 7.25 17.44 10.94
CA ALA A 108 7.31 16.11 10.34
C ALA A 108 6.29 15.96 9.20
N SER A 109 5.11 16.59 9.34
CA SER A 109 4.07 16.57 8.31
C SER A 109 4.35 17.45 7.07
N ILE A 110 5.43 18.24 7.07
CA ILE A 110 5.78 19.15 5.97
C ILE A 110 6.75 18.47 5.01
N GLY A 111 6.21 18.05 3.87
CA GLY A 111 6.98 17.45 2.78
C GLY A 111 7.57 18.46 1.79
N PRO A 112 8.33 17.96 0.79
CA PRO A 112 8.84 18.78 -0.32
C PRO A 112 7.71 19.28 -1.24
N GLU A 113 6.63 18.52 -1.36
CA GLU A 113 5.45 18.87 -2.17
C GLU A 113 4.27 19.25 -1.27
N PRO A 114 3.42 20.21 -1.68
CA PRO A 114 2.25 20.60 -0.93
C PRO A 114 1.13 19.57 -1.06
N THR A 115 0.34 19.41 0.00
CA THR A 115 -0.91 18.62 -0.01
C THR A 115 -2.13 19.54 0.08
N HIS A 116 -3.32 18.95 0.14
CA HIS A 116 -4.57 19.71 0.33
C HIS A 116 -4.63 20.39 1.71
N MET A 117 -3.95 19.84 2.73
CA MET A 117 -4.03 20.31 4.12
C MET A 117 -2.70 20.82 4.69
N ARG A 118 -1.59 20.65 3.96
CA ARG A 118 -0.25 21.07 4.39
C ARG A 118 0.51 21.81 3.30
N PRO A 119 1.24 22.88 3.63
CA PRO A 119 2.14 23.53 2.70
C PRO A 119 3.37 22.67 2.44
N SER A 120 4.08 22.92 1.33
CA SER A 120 5.46 22.46 1.19
C SER A 120 6.38 23.30 2.07
N ALA A 121 7.58 22.79 2.35
CA ALA A 121 8.63 23.59 3.00
C ALA A 121 8.90 24.90 2.24
N GLY A 122 8.90 24.86 0.90
CA GLY A 122 9.06 26.04 0.05
C GLY A 122 7.96 27.08 0.26
N HIS A 123 6.68 26.68 0.27
CA HIS A 123 5.57 27.58 0.55
C HIS A 123 5.69 28.25 1.92
N LEU A 124 6.03 27.46 2.96
CA LEU A 124 6.19 27.98 4.31
C LEU A 124 7.31 29.02 4.38
N THR A 125 8.46 28.72 3.75
CA THR A 125 9.57 29.67 3.65
C THR A 125 9.17 30.94 2.92
N GLY A 126 8.51 30.84 1.75
CA GLY A 126 8.14 31.99 0.94
C GLY A 126 7.20 32.95 1.67
N VAL A 127 6.13 32.43 2.29
CA VAL A 127 5.18 33.25 3.06
C VAL A 127 5.85 33.88 4.27
N ALA A 128 6.72 33.14 4.98
CA ALA A 128 7.46 33.69 6.11
C ALA A 128 8.39 34.82 5.66
N MET A 129 9.17 34.64 4.59
CA MET A 129 10.08 35.67 4.06
C MET A 129 9.35 36.94 3.63
N GLU A 130 8.26 36.81 2.87
CA GLU A 130 7.47 37.97 2.42
C GLU A 130 6.88 38.73 3.62
N THR A 131 6.37 37.99 4.60
CA THR A 131 5.82 38.58 5.83
C THR A 131 6.89 39.30 6.64
N LEU A 132 8.06 38.68 6.81
CA LEU A 132 9.18 39.27 7.56
C LEU A 132 9.75 40.49 6.84
N ASP A 133 9.96 40.46 5.52
CA ASP A 133 10.39 41.63 4.73
C ASP A 133 9.42 42.79 4.94
N LYS A 134 8.11 42.54 4.90
CA LYS A 134 7.08 43.55 5.14
C LYS A 134 7.11 44.11 6.57
N TRP A 135 7.25 43.26 7.59
CA TRP A 135 7.24 43.70 8.98
C TRP A 135 8.50 44.47 9.35
N TYR A 136 9.68 43.98 8.95
CA TYR A 136 10.96 44.59 9.31
C TYR A 136 11.27 45.87 8.54
N THR A 137 10.58 46.13 7.43
CA THR A 137 10.67 47.41 6.70
C THR A 137 9.59 48.41 7.08
N ASP A 138 8.62 48.06 7.93
CA ASP A 138 7.59 48.96 8.45
C ASP A 138 8.15 49.81 9.61
N PRO A 139 8.30 51.14 9.44
CA PRO A 139 8.84 52.00 10.50
C PRO A 139 7.99 52.02 11.78
N SER A 140 6.70 51.64 11.70
CA SER A 140 5.82 51.59 12.87
C SER A 140 6.07 50.36 13.77
N LEU A 141 6.86 49.40 13.31
CA LEU A 141 7.19 48.17 14.04
C LEU A 141 8.65 48.10 14.52
N GLU A 142 9.49 49.04 14.07
CA GLU A 142 10.94 49.07 14.34
C GLU A 142 11.25 48.94 15.84
N ASP A 143 10.58 49.72 16.68
CA ASP A 143 10.76 49.71 18.15
C ASP A 143 10.39 48.38 18.80
N SER A 144 9.43 47.65 18.25
CA SER A 144 9.04 46.34 18.76
C SER A 144 10.00 45.25 18.27
N LEU A 145 10.27 45.23 16.97
CA LEU A 145 11.05 44.19 16.29
C LEU A 145 12.55 44.22 16.61
N GLN A 146 13.10 45.33 17.14
CA GLN A 146 14.47 45.35 17.67
C GLN A 146 14.67 44.33 18.82
N HIS A 147 13.59 43.96 19.51
CA HIS A 147 13.61 43.01 20.62
C HIS A 147 13.29 41.57 20.19
N ALA A 148 12.88 41.35 18.95
CA ALA A 148 12.61 40.02 18.42
C ALA A 148 13.93 39.26 18.23
N LYS A 149 14.27 38.38 19.17
CA LYS A 149 15.48 37.55 19.11
C LYS A 149 15.13 36.09 19.34
N LEU A 150 15.55 35.23 18.41
CA LEU A 150 15.42 33.79 18.56
C LEU A 150 16.48 33.27 19.55
N ALA A 151 16.03 32.77 20.70
CA ALA A 151 16.90 32.23 21.75
C ALA A 151 16.76 30.71 21.97
N PHE A 152 15.91 30.07 21.16
CA PHE A 152 15.58 28.64 21.24
C PHE A 152 15.76 27.96 19.88
N GLY A 153 15.69 26.62 19.87
CA GLY A 153 15.94 25.79 18.69
C GLY A 153 17.42 25.39 18.52
N HIS A 154 17.65 24.45 17.61
CA HIS A 154 18.98 23.94 17.27
C HIS A 154 19.92 25.05 16.76
N ALA A 155 21.23 24.79 16.78
CA ALA A 155 22.22 25.79 16.40
C ALA A 155 22.07 26.21 14.93
N GLU A 156 21.70 25.26 14.09
CA GLU A 156 21.47 25.38 12.65
C GLU A 156 20.25 26.26 12.37
N THR A 157 19.11 25.97 13.00
CA THR A 157 17.89 26.79 12.89
C THR A 157 18.14 28.22 13.36
N ARG A 158 18.91 28.41 14.44
CA ARG A 158 19.26 29.74 14.94
C ARG A 158 20.17 30.50 14.00
N ALA A 159 21.17 29.84 13.40
CA ALA A 159 22.04 30.46 12.40
C ALA A 159 21.23 30.88 11.16
N ALA A 160 20.35 30.01 10.65
CA ALA A 160 19.47 30.31 9.54
C ALA A 160 18.52 31.49 9.85
N ALA A 161 17.98 31.54 11.06
CA ALA A 161 17.13 32.64 11.50
C ALA A 161 17.91 33.96 11.65
N GLU A 162 19.13 33.94 12.16
CA GLU A 162 19.96 35.15 12.26
C GLU A 162 20.23 35.75 10.87
N ASP A 163 20.66 34.93 9.91
CA ASP A 163 20.91 35.36 8.53
C ASP A 163 19.62 35.86 7.85
N LEU A 164 18.53 35.13 8.00
CA LEU A 164 17.22 35.50 7.46
C LEU A 164 16.73 36.84 8.05
N GLN A 165 16.86 37.05 9.36
CA GLN A 165 16.46 38.29 10.02
C GLN A 165 17.29 39.49 9.55
N VAL A 166 18.60 39.32 9.33
CA VAL A 166 19.48 40.39 8.80
C VAL A 166 19.03 40.83 7.41
N LEU A 167 18.65 39.87 6.56
CA LEU A 167 18.15 40.14 5.21
C LEU A 167 16.75 40.75 5.23
N ALA A 168 15.87 40.30 6.14
CA ALA A 168 14.53 40.85 6.32
C ALA A 168 14.54 42.33 6.72
N ARG A 169 15.47 42.74 7.58
CA ARG A 169 15.71 44.15 7.94
C ARG A 169 16.07 45.05 6.75
N GLN A 170 16.55 44.46 5.66
CA GLN A 170 16.87 45.17 4.43
C GLN A 170 15.75 45.08 3.39
N GLY A 171 14.67 44.33 3.66
CA GLY A 171 13.62 44.01 2.70
C GLY A 171 14.12 43.11 1.56
N ARG A 172 15.07 42.22 1.84
CA ARG A 172 15.78 41.40 0.84
C ARG A 172 15.78 39.91 1.17
N ALA A 173 14.96 39.45 2.12
CA ALA A 173 14.88 38.03 2.47
C ALA A 173 14.42 37.20 1.27
N VAL A 174 13.33 37.62 0.61
CA VAL A 174 12.78 36.93 -0.57
C VAL A 174 13.80 36.85 -1.71
N GLN A 175 14.46 37.96 -2.03
CA GLN A 175 15.51 38.05 -3.07
C GLN A 175 16.74 37.16 -2.76
N SER A 176 16.92 36.79 -1.50
CA SER A 176 18.07 36.02 -1.05
C SER A 176 17.74 34.54 -0.83
N TYR A 177 16.53 34.09 -1.21
CA TYR A 177 16.05 32.72 -0.99
C TYR A 177 17.03 31.67 -1.48
N GLY A 178 17.53 31.77 -2.73
CA GLY A 178 18.45 30.79 -3.29
C GLY A 178 19.76 30.65 -2.51
N ASN A 179 20.32 31.78 -2.04
CA ASN A 179 21.53 31.76 -1.23
C ASN A 179 21.27 31.14 0.14
N LEU A 180 20.16 31.51 0.78
CA LEU A 180 19.77 30.96 2.08
C LEU A 180 19.50 29.45 2.00
N LEU A 181 18.84 29.00 0.92
CA LEU A 181 18.56 27.58 0.69
C LEU A 181 19.85 26.76 0.55
N VAL A 182 20.83 27.27 -0.19
CA VAL A 182 22.15 26.63 -0.36
C VAL A 182 22.94 26.59 0.96
N SER A 183 22.86 27.65 1.77
CA SER A 183 23.61 27.74 3.02
C SER A 183 23.02 26.93 4.16
N HIS A 184 21.69 26.81 4.25
CA HIS A 184 21.01 26.25 5.42
C HIS A 184 20.16 25.01 5.13
N GLY A 185 19.80 24.74 3.88
CA GLY A 185 18.87 23.67 3.50
C GLY A 185 17.40 24.06 3.67
N GLY A 186 16.50 23.35 2.97
CA GLY A 186 15.09 23.76 2.83
C GLY A 186 14.28 23.67 4.12
N LEU A 187 14.37 22.55 4.85
CA LEU A 187 13.59 22.32 6.07
C LEU A 187 14.02 23.26 7.20
N GLU A 188 15.33 23.42 7.40
CA GLU A 188 15.87 24.33 8.43
C GLU A 188 15.53 25.79 8.13
N LEU A 189 15.56 26.19 6.86
CA LEU A 189 15.16 27.54 6.46
C LEU A 189 13.66 27.78 6.67
N ALA A 190 12.80 26.80 6.39
CA ALA A 190 11.36 26.86 6.68
C ALA A 190 11.09 26.98 8.19
N ARG A 191 11.77 26.14 9.00
CA ARG A 191 11.68 26.18 10.46
C ARG A 191 12.16 27.53 11.02
N ALA A 192 13.30 28.02 10.55
CA ALA A 192 13.84 29.33 10.93
C ALA A 192 12.88 30.48 10.59
N GLY A 193 12.26 30.45 9.40
CA GLY A 193 11.25 31.42 9.00
C GLY A 193 10.04 31.43 9.94
N ALA A 194 9.48 30.26 10.23
CA ALA A 194 8.33 30.14 11.13
C ALA A 194 8.66 30.58 12.57
N TYR A 195 9.84 30.22 13.09
CA TYR A 195 10.28 30.66 14.42
C TYR A 195 10.50 32.16 14.48
N LEU A 196 11.01 32.76 13.41
CA LEU A 196 11.14 34.21 13.29
C LEU A 196 9.80 34.92 13.27
N ILE A 197 8.78 34.36 12.60
CA ILE A 197 7.41 34.87 12.65
C ILE A 197 6.92 34.90 14.10
N TYR A 198 7.10 33.81 14.85
CA TYR A 198 6.73 33.75 16.26
C TYR A 198 7.43 34.82 17.12
N VAL A 199 8.77 34.89 17.11
CA VAL A 199 9.46 35.87 17.98
C VAL A 199 9.19 37.31 17.56
N SER A 200 8.92 37.55 16.27
CA SER A 200 8.48 38.85 15.75
C SER A 200 7.09 39.20 16.28
N ILE A 201 6.15 38.26 16.22
CA ILE A 201 4.78 38.51 16.67
C ILE A 201 4.70 38.66 18.18
N ALA A 202 5.50 37.91 18.94
CA ALA A 202 5.62 38.05 20.39
C ALA A 202 6.20 39.42 20.77
N ALA A 203 7.21 39.91 20.04
CA ALA A 203 7.78 41.23 20.26
C ALA A 203 6.79 42.36 19.93
N ILE A 204 6.05 42.24 18.82
CA ILE A 204 4.98 43.18 18.45
C ILE A 204 3.86 43.17 19.50
N ALA A 205 3.43 41.99 19.94
CA ALA A 205 2.41 41.82 20.97
C ALA A 205 2.83 42.48 22.29
N ALA A 206 4.08 42.27 22.72
CA ALA A 206 4.64 42.90 23.91
C ALA A 206 4.70 44.43 23.78
N GLY A 207 5.17 44.96 22.64
CA GLY A 207 5.24 46.40 22.38
C GLY A 207 3.86 47.08 22.33
N ARG A 208 2.83 46.34 21.93
CA ARG A 208 1.44 46.83 21.79
C ARG A 208 0.50 46.42 22.92
N GLN A 209 0.98 45.67 23.91
CA GLN A 209 0.17 45.12 25.02
C GLN A 209 -1.02 44.29 24.53
N LEU A 210 -0.79 43.44 23.54
CA LEU A 210 -1.76 42.49 22.99
C LEU A 210 -1.41 41.06 23.40
N ALA A 211 -2.38 40.15 23.35
CA ALA A 211 -2.06 38.73 23.34
C ALA A 211 -1.38 38.35 22.02
N VAL A 212 -0.50 37.35 22.03
CA VAL A 212 0.24 36.91 20.83
C VAL A 212 -0.71 36.50 19.71
N ASN A 213 -1.80 35.79 20.01
CA ASN A 213 -2.82 35.38 19.05
C ASN A 213 -3.59 36.56 18.44
N ASP A 214 -3.86 37.60 19.23
CA ASP A 214 -4.54 38.81 18.75
C ASP A 214 -3.63 39.59 17.79
N ALA A 215 -2.34 39.71 18.14
CA ALA A 215 -1.34 40.32 17.27
C ALA A 215 -1.18 39.49 15.98
N LEU A 216 -1.10 38.16 16.07
CA LEU A 216 -1.00 37.28 14.91
C LEU A 216 -2.17 37.50 13.94
N THR A 217 -3.40 37.54 14.47
CA THR A 217 -4.61 37.79 13.67
C THR A 217 -4.60 39.17 13.02
N GLN A 218 -4.04 40.18 13.71
CA GLN A 218 -3.97 41.53 13.20
C GLN A 218 -2.91 41.70 12.09
N PHE A 219 -1.76 41.03 12.21
CA PHE A 219 -0.59 41.28 11.36
C PHE A 219 -0.35 40.24 10.27
N LEU A 220 -0.86 39.02 10.47
CA LEU A 220 -0.91 37.95 9.49
C LEU A 220 -2.37 37.48 9.36
N PRO A 221 -3.28 38.30 8.79
CA PRO A 221 -4.70 38.00 8.77
C PRO A 221 -4.97 36.69 8.03
N ASN A 222 -5.79 35.85 8.65
CA ASN A 222 -6.16 34.57 8.06
C ASN A 222 -6.90 34.78 6.73
N LYS A 223 -6.68 33.89 5.76
CA LYS A 223 -7.37 33.90 4.47
C LYS A 223 -8.41 32.77 4.48
N PRO A 224 -9.69 33.05 4.17
CA PRO A 224 -10.69 31.99 4.12
C PRO A 224 -10.38 31.05 2.96
N LEU A 225 -10.48 29.74 3.20
CA LEU A 225 -10.41 28.73 2.15
C LEU A 225 -11.63 28.86 1.23
N SER A 226 -11.42 28.64 -0.06
CA SER A 226 -12.49 28.64 -1.05
C SER A 226 -13.47 27.51 -0.75
N LYS A 227 -14.75 27.71 -1.09
CA LYS A 227 -15.78 26.67 -0.91
C LYS A 227 -15.42 25.40 -1.68
N GLU A 228 -14.86 25.53 -2.88
CA GLU A 228 -14.41 24.42 -3.71
C GLU A 228 -13.24 23.66 -3.06
N HIS A 229 -12.33 24.36 -2.38
CA HIS A 229 -11.29 23.69 -1.59
C HIS A 229 -11.89 23.01 -0.37
N ILE A 230 -12.78 23.67 0.39
CA ILE A 230 -13.47 23.08 1.55
C ILE A 230 -14.28 21.83 1.17
N ASP A 231 -14.99 21.86 0.04
CA ASP A 231 -15.78 20.74 -0.46
C ASP A 231 -14.89 19.58 -0.98
N ASN A 232 -13.61 19.85 -1.26
CA ASN A 232 -12.59 18.87 -1.69
C ASN A 232 -11.55 18.54 -0.60
N ILE A 233 -11.61 19.20 0.57
CA ILE A 233 -10.94 18.70 1.78
C ILE A 233 -11.66 17.40 2.12
N PRO A 234 -10.95 16.29 2.39
CA PRO A 234 -11.57 15.13 3.01
C PRO A 234 -12.05 15.54 4.40
N VAL A 235 -13.26 16.12 4.50
CA VAL A 235 -13.91 16.42 5.77
C VAL A 235 -14.72 15.19 6.13
N ALA A 236 -14.04 14.22 6.74
CA ALA A 236 -14.70 13.10 7.38
C ALA A 236 -14.50 13.21 8.91
N PRO A 237 -15.54 12.95 9.73
CA PRO A 237 -15.45 12.79 11.19
C PRO A 237 -14.28 11.90 11.66
N GLU A 238 -13.82 11.02 10.78
CA GLU A 238 -12.67 10.14 10.91
C GLU A 238 -11.35 10.87 11.23
N VAL A 239 -11.11 12.10 10.75
CA VAL A 239 -9.84 12.83 10.96
C VAL A 239 -9.78 13.51 12.34
N GLU A 240 -10.91 14.04 12.84
CA GLU A 240 -10.99 14.56 14.22
C GLU A 240 -10.87 13.42 15.24
N GLN A 241 -11.45 12.26 14.93
CA GLN A 241 -11.32 11.06 15.74
C GLN A 241 -9.87 10.56 15.74
N TRP A 242 -9.18 10.57 14.59
CA TRP A 242 -7.76 10.19 14.50
C TRP A 242 -6.88 11.02 15.43
N ILE A 243 -6.99 12.35 15.38
CA ILE A 243 -6.19 13.25 16.23
C ILE A 243 -6.50 13.04 17.72
N ALA A 244 -7.77 12.83 18.07
CA ALA A 244 -8.17 12.59 19.46
C ALA A 244 -7.61 11.27 20.01
N GLU A 245 -7.56 10.21 19.20
CA GLU A 245 -6.99 8.93 19.62
C GLU A 245 -5.45 8.96 19.64
N GLU A 246 -4.78 9.70 18.74
CA GLU A 246 -3.33 9.94 18.85
C GLU A 246 -2.97 10.58 20.19
N GLU A 247 -3.70 11.63 20.60
CA GLU A 247 -3.49 12.28 21.91
C GLU A 247 -3.79 11.32 23.08
N ARG A 248 -4.79 10.44 22.94
CA ARG A 248 -5.16 9.48 23.99
C ARG A 248 -4.08 8.42 24.23
N TYR A 249 -3.40 7.96 23.17
CA TYR A 249 -2.44 6.86 23.22
C TYR A 249 -0.98 7.33 23.19
N GLU A 250 -0.71 8.61 23.39
CA GLU A 250 0.64 9.21 23.36
C GLU A 250 1.61 8.55 24.36
N ASP A 251 1.13 8.19 25.55
CA ASP A 251 1.93 7.45 26.55
C ASP A 251 2.39 6.07 26.06
N PHE A 252 1.61 5.41 25.19
CA PHE A 252 2.00 4.15 24.56
C PHE A 252 3.11 4.37 23.52
N ARG A 253 3.08 5.47 22.76
CA ARG A 253 4.17 5.83 21.83
C ARG A 253 5.49 6.01 22.58
N PHE A 254 5.48 6.72 23.71
CA PHE A 254 6.68 6.88 24.53
C PHE A 254 7.19 5.56 25.10
N TRP A 255 6.29 4.65 25.45
CA TRP A 255 6.67 3.30 25.88
C TRP A 255 7.32 2.51 24.74
N LEU A 256 6.80 2.58 23.51
CA LEU A 256 7.39 1.90 22.34
C LEU A 256 8.81 2.37 22.05
N ILE A 257 9.08 3.68 22.16
CA ILE A 257 10.43 4.25 21.98
C ILE A 257 11.45 3.70 23.00
N ASP A 258 11.00 3.25 24.18
CA ASP A 258 11.90 2.61 25.16
C ASP A 258 12.17 1.13 24.83
N GLN A 259 11.30 0.49 24.04
CA GLN A 259 11.40 -0.94 23.69
C GLN A 259 12.02 -1.20 22.31
N TYR A 260 11.82 -0.29 21.37
CA TYR A 260 12.21 -0.40 19.95
C TYR A 260 13.06 0.79 19.52
N ASP A 261 13.59 0.77 18.29
CA ASP A 261 14.20 1.99 17.75
C ASP A 261 13.13 3.01 17.33
N ASP A 262 13.53 4.28 17.17
CA ASP A 262 12.61 5.39 16.92
C ASP A 262 11.78 5.18 15.64
N GLN A 263 12.34 4.53 14.62
CA GLN A 263 11.65 4.30 13.35
C GLN A 263 10.61 3.18 13.48
N ASP A 264 11.00 2.05 14.06
CA ASP A 264 10.11 0.92 14.31
C ASP A 264 8.98 1.31 15.28
N ALA A 265 9.29 2.12 16.31
CA ALA A 265 8.30 2.60 17.26
C ALA A 265 7.22 3.48 16.62
N ASP A 266 7.61 4.36 15.68
CA ASP A 266 6.68 5.21 14.94
C ASP A 266 5.82 4.37 13.97
N GLU A 267 6.41 3.41 13.25
CA GLU A 267 5.68 2.51 12.35
C GLU A 267 4.64 1.64 13.11
N ILE A 268 5.04 1.08 14.25
CA ILE A 268 4.14 0.28 15.13
C ILE A 268 3.01 1.16 15.68
N TYR A 269 3.31 2.39 16.08
CA TYR A 269 2.34 3.32 16.64
C TYR A 269 1.32 3.81 15.62
N GLU A 270 1.77 4.22 14.42
CA GLU A 270 0.87 4.66 13.34
C GLU A 270 -0.10 3.55 12.95
N LEU A 271 0.40 2.32 12.82
CA LEU A 271 -0.43 1.15 12.54
C LEU A 271 -1.43 0.88 13.67
N PHE A 272 -1.00 0.98 14.93
CA PHE A 272 -1.87 0.83 16.10
C PHE A 272 -3.03 1.83 16.10
N ILE A 273 -2.76 3.11 15.85
CA ILE A 273 -3.80 4.16 15.80
C ILE A 273 -4.80 3.88 14.67
N GLY A 274 -4.32 3.46 13.49
CA GLY A 274 -5.20 3.03 12.40
C GLY A 274 -6.14 1.90 12.81
N ARG A 275 -5.68 0.96 13.65
CA ARG A 275 -6.50 -0.15 14.17
C ARG A 275 -7.45 0.24 15.29
N VAL A 276 -7.05 1.17 16.15
CA VAL A 276 -7.90 1.73 17.21
C VAL A 276 -9.16 2.34 16.60
N LEU A 277 -9.01 3.11 15.52
CA LEU A 277 -10.15 3.73 14.86
C LEU A 277 -11.10 2.70 14.24
N GLN A 278 -10.56 1.62 13.68
CA GLN A 278 -11.35 0.49 13.18
C GLN A 278 -12.12 -0.23 14.31
N ALA A 279 -11.47 -0.43 15.46
CA ALA A 279 -12.13 -1.02 16.63
C ALA A 279 -13.29 -0.15 17.12
N LEU A 280 -13.06 1.16 17.24
CA LEU A 280 -14.06 2.11 17.72
C LEU A 280 -15.27 2.20 16.78
N ASP A 281 -15.06 2.15 15.45
CA ASP A 281 -16.14 2.09 14.47
C ASP A 281 -16.97 0.80 14.61
N ALA A 282 -16.33 -0.31 14.96
CA ALA A 282 -16.98 -1.57 15.31
C ALA A 282 -17.63 -1.58 16.70
N GLY A 283 -17.53 -0.48 17.46
CA GLY A 283 -18.05 -0.35 18.83
C GLY A 283 -17.24 -1.14 19.87
N LEU A 284 -15.99 -1.46 19.56
CA LEU A 284 -15.03 -2.13 20.44
C LEU A 284 -14.14 -1.08 21.11
N GLU A 285 -14.06 -1.11 22.44
CA GLU A 285 -13.26 -0.17 23.23
C GLU A 285 -11.85 -0.73 23.46
N PRO A 286 -10.77 -0.19 22.85
CA PRO A 286 -9.43 -0.75 22.97
C PRO A 286 -8.86 -0.73 24.39
N ASP A 287 -9.43 0.10 25.28
CA ASP A 287 -9.07 0.14 26.70
C ASP A 287 -9.78 -0.90 27.57
N ASP A 288 -10.74 -1.65 27.01
CA ASP A 288 -11.45 -2.74 27.65
C ASP A 288 -10.77 -4.08 27.28
N PRO A 289 -10.21 -4.82 28.25
CA PRO A 289 -9.57 -6.11 27.96
C PRO A 289 -10.52 -7.11 27.28
N ASP A 290 -11.83 -7.06 27.56
CA ASP A 290 -12.80 -7.98 26.95
C ASP A 290 -13.05 -7.68 25.45
N ALA A 291 -12.68 -6.48 24.97
CA ALA A 291 -12.83 -6.06 23.57
C ALA A 291 -11.63 -6.44 22.67
N ILE A 292 -10.48 -6.78 23.26
CA ILE A 292 -9.25 -7.09 22.52
C ILE A 292 -9.39 -8.33 21.64
N GLN A 293 -10.01 -9.41 22.14
CA GLN A 293 -10.18 -10.64 21.37
C GLN A 293 -11.15 -10.48 20.17
N PRO A 294 -12.32 -9.85 20.32
CA PRO A 294 -13.16 -9.45 19.17
C PRO A 294 -12.44 -8.52 18.17
N TRP A 295 -11.59 -7.62 18.65
CA TRP A 295 -10.82 -6.72 17.81
C TRP A 295 -9.74 -7.47 17.00
N LEU A 296 -8.97 -8.35 17.63
CA LEU A 296 -8.02 -9.21 16.93
C LEU A 296 -8.70 -10.09 15.88
N ALA A 297 -9.87 -10.64 16.18
CA ALA A 297 -10.66 -11.37 15.20
C ALA A 297 -10.92 -10.47 13.98
N SER A 298 -11.36 -9.21 14.16
CA SER A 298 -11.59 -8.26 13.06
C SER A 298 -10.34 -7.98 12.21
N VAL A 299 -9.16 -7.90 12.83
CA VAL A 299 -7.88 -7.69 12.15
C VAL A 299 -7.45 -8.93 11.37
N GLN A 300 -7.67 -10.12 11.94
CA GLN A 300 -7.42 -11.41 11.27
C GLN A 300 -8.31 -11.60 10.03
N PHE A 301 -9.36 -10.78 9.85
CA PHE A 301 -10.14 -10.75 8.62
C PHE A 301 -9.53 -9.92 7.47
N SER A 302 -8.40 -9.24 7.68
CA SER A 302 -7.69 -8.48 6.65
C SER A 302 -7.08 -9.37 5.56
N LEU A 303 -6.93 -8.82 4.37
CA LEU A 303 -6.61 -9.53 3.13
C LEU A 303 -5.10 -9.60 2.87
N ASP A 304 -4.34 -8.89 3.69
CA ASP A 304 -2.91 -8.78 3.62
C ASP A 304 -2.30 -9.46 4.85
N TYR A 305 -1.54 -10.53 4.63
CA TYR A 305 -0.94 -11.31 5.70
C TYR A 305 0.12 -10.52 6.48
N GLN A 306 0.84 -9.63 5.80
CA GLN A 306 1.83 -8.77 6.43
C GLN A 306 1.13 -7.74 7.31
N ASP A 307 0.06 -7.12 6.79
CA ASP A 307 -0.82 -6.22 7.53
C ASP A 307 -1.41 -6.88 8.79
N VAL A 308 -1.84 -8.16 8.70
CA VAL A 308 -2.32 -8.93 9.86
C VAL A 308 -1.22 -9.11 10.90
N MET A 309 -0.02 -9.54 10.49
CA MET A 309 1.10 -9.79 11.41
C MET A 309 1.57 -8.53 12.11
N GLU A 310 1.74 -7.43 11.37
CA GLU A 310 2.15 -6.14 11.91
C GLU A 310 1.07 -5.57 12.84
N SER A 311 -0.21 -5.76 12.51
CA SER A 311 -1.33 -5.31 13.35
C SER A 311 -1.44 -6.11 14.64
N VAL A 312 -1.28 -7.44 14.57
CA VAL A 312 -1.23 -8.30 15.76
C VAL A 312 -0.05 -7.90 16.65
N HIS A 313 1.11 -7.61 16.05
CA HIS A 313 2.27 -7.14 16.78
C HIS A 313 1.97 -5.82 17.51
N ALA A 314 1.44 -4.82 16.81
CA ALA A 314 1.09 -3.52 17.39
C ALA A 314 0.08 -3.62 18.55
N ILE A 315 -0.96 -4.45 18.40
CA ILE A 315 -1.95 -4.69 19.46
C ILE A 315 -1.33 -5.45 20.64
N SER A 316 -0.46 -6.44 20.40
CA SER A 316 0.23 -7.18 21.46
C SER A 316 1.17 -6.29 22.28
N SER A 317 1.87 -5.36 21.61
CA SER A 317 2.72 -4.36 22.25
C SER A 317 1.91 -3.41 23.13
N TYR A 318 0.70 -3.03 22.71
CA TYR A 318 -0.21 -2.25 23.54
C TYR A 318 -0.70 -3.01 24.78
N VAL A 319 -1.00 -4.31 24.63
CA VAL A 319 -1.37 -5.16 25.77
C VAL A 319 -0.22 -5.30 26.76
N ALA A 320 1.03 -5.43 26.28
CA ALA A 320 2.22 -5.42 27.13
C ALA A 320 2.37 -4.09 27.90
N TYR A 321 2.21 -2.95 27.21
CA TYR A 321 2.16 -1.63 27.85
C TYR A 321 1.09 -1.57 28.96
N ARG A 322 -0.11 -2.13 28.73
CA ARG A 322 -1.19 -2.15 29.73
C ARG A 322 -0.92 -3.07 30.91
N VAL A 323 -0.17 -4.15 30.74
CA VAL A 323 0.30 -4.98 31.87
C VAL A 323 1.19 -4.17 32.81
N GLU A 324 2.04 -3.31 32.27
CA GLU A 324 2.97 -2.52 33.08
C GLU A 324 2.32 -1.28 33.72
N ASN A 325 1.32 -0.69 33.06
CA ASN A 325 0.82 0.64 33.40
C ASN A 325 -0.62 0.68 33.92
N SER A 326 -1.35 -0.45 33.93
CA SER A 326 -2.73 -0.50 34.44
C SER A 326 -2.81 -0.64 35.96
N VAL A 327 -3.86 -0.07 36.57
CA VAL A 327 -4.15 -0.20 38.00
C VAL A 327 -4.45 -1.65 38.40
N ASP A 328 -5.13 -2.41 37.53
CA ASP A 328 -5.30 -3.86 37.66
C ASP A 328 -4.76 -4.55 36.39
N PRO A 329 -3.55 -5.12 36.44
CA PRO A 329 -2.94 -5.76 35.28
C PRO A 329 -3.46 -7.19 35.06
N SER A 330 -4.23 -7.78 35.99
CA SER A 330 -4.60 -9.20 35.93
C SER A 330 -5.34 -9.60 34.64
N PRO A 331 -6.31 -8.82 34.12
CA PRO A 331 -6.97 -9.12 32.84
C PRO A 331 -6.02 -8.99 31.65
N TRP A 332 -5.10 -8.03 31.69
CA TRP A 332 -4.10 -7.77 30.64
C TRP A 332 -3.01 -8.83 30.61
N ILE A 333 -2.62 -9.38 31.77
CA ILE A 333 -1.67 -10.50 31.85
C ILE A 333 -2.26 -11.75 31.18
N ALA A 334 -3.54 -12.06 31.45
CA ALA A 334 -4.21 -13.18 30.80
C ALA A 334 -4.33 -13.00 29.27
N LEU A 335 -4.52 -11.77 28.80
CA LEU A 335 -4.48 -11.44 27.37
C LEU A 335 -3.07 -11.56 26.80
N LEU A 336 -2.04 -11.02 27.46
CA LEU A 336 -0.66 -11.13 27.02
C LEU A 336 -0.22 -12.59 26.93
N GLU A 337 -0.58 -13.40 27.92
CA GLU A 337 -0.38 -14.86 27.90
C GLU A 337 -1.12 -15.53 26.73
N SER A 338 -2.27 -14.98 26.27
CA SER A 338 -2.94 -15.47 25.06
C SER A 338 -2.15 -15.19 23.78
N PHE A 339 -1.48 -14.03 23.69
CA PHE A 339 -0.53 -13.76 22.59
C PHE A 339 0.69 -14.66 22.67
N GLU A 340 1.23 -14.93 23.87
CA GLU A 340 2.40 -15.81 24.03
C GLU A 340 2.05 -17.30 23.82
N THR A 341 0.82 -17.71 24.14
CA THR A 341 0.31 -19.06 23.81
C THR A 341 -0.06 -19.20 22.33
N ASP A 342 -0.40 -18.11 21.63
CA ASP A 342 -0.59 -18.06 20.16
C ASP A 342 0.71 -17.82 19.37
N VAL A 343 1.75 -17.23 19.97
CA VAL A 343 3.11 -17.11 19.41
C VAL A 343 3.95 -18.35 19.71
N GLY A 344 3.53 -19.19 20.67
CA GLY A 344 4.08 -20.52 20.94
C GLY A 344 3.29 -21.69 20.31
N GLY A 345 2.05 -21.45 19.88
CA GLY A 345 1.18 -22.43 19.24
C GLY A 345 0.42 -21.77 18.12
N ASP A 346 0.78 -22.10 16.88
CA ASP A 346 0.16 -21.60 15.64
C ASP A 346 -1.38 -21.48 15.77
N ALA A 347 -1.88 -20.24 15.96
CA ALA A 347 -3.31 -19.95 16.16
C ALA A 347 -4.16 -20.45 14.97
N LEU A 348 -3.59 -20.37 13.77
CA LEU A 348 -4.16 -20.97 12.57
C LEU A 348 -4.20 -22.50 12.67
N ALA A 349 -3.17 -23.13 13.24
CA ALA A 349 -3.19 -24.56 13.54
C ALA A 349 -4.19 -24.94 14.65
N GLU A 350 -4.48 -24.09 15.64
CA GLU A 350 -5.56 -24.33 16.60
C GLU A 350 -6.94 -24.22 15.93
N GLN A 351 -7.15 -23.21 15.07
CA GLN A 351 -8.37 -23.10 14.27
C GLN A 351 -8.56 -24.32 13.35
N PHE A 352 -7.51 -24.74 12.65
CA PHE A 352 -7.54 -25.95 11.83
C PHE A 352 -7.81 -27.21 12.68
N ARG A 353 -7.23 -27.33 13.87
CA ARG A 353 -7.53 -28.44 14.80
C ARG A 353 -9.01 -28.44 15.21
N GLY A 354 -9.58 -27.29 15.52
CA GLY A 354 -11.01 -27.14 15.83
C GLY A 354 -11.91 -27.57 14.67
N ILE A 355 -11.57 -27.15 13.44
CA ILE A 355 -12.31 -27.50 12.22
C ILE A 355 -12.19 -29.00 11.92
N ILE A 356 -11.00 -29.59 12.04
CA ILE A 356 -10.79 -31.04 11.87
C ILE A 356 -11.58 -31.83 12.91
N ALA A 357 -11.58 -31.38 14.17
CA ALA A 357 -12.36 -32.02 15.23
C ALA A 357 -13.87 -31.94 14.97
N ALA A 358 -14.36 -30.88 14.33
CA ALA A 358 -15.74 -30.79 13.86
C ALA A 358 -16.02 -31.75 12.69
N ALA A 359 -15.10 -31.84 11.73
CA ALA A 359 -15.18 -32.77 10.60
C ALA A 359 -15.19 -34.24 11.05
N ASP A 360 -14.49 -34.57 12.14
CA ASP A 360 -14.43 -35.91 12.72
C ASP A 360 -15.68 -36.37 13.45
N LYS A 361 -16.61 -35.44 13.70
CA LYS A 361 -17.96 -35.78 14.18
C LYS A 361 -18.86 -36.27 13.04
N VAL A 362 -18.50 -36.00 11.78
CA VAL A 362 -19.27 -36.44 10.61
C VAL A 362 -18.92 -37.90 10.27
N PRO A 363 -19.90 -38.78 9.99
CA PRO A 363 -19.63 -40.17 9.65
C PRO A 363 -18.70 -40.33 8.45
N ILE A 364 -17.75 -41.26 8.54
CA ILE A 364 -16.77 -41.55 7.46
C ILE A 364 -17.47 -41.85 6.13
N SER A 365 -18.60 -42.58 6.15
CA SER A 365 -19.38 -42.90 4.96
C SER A 365 -19.89 -41.66 4.23
N ASP A 366 -20.31 -40.65 4.98
CA ASP A 366 -20.93 -39.45 4.44
C ASP A 366 -19.85 -38.53 3.86
N ARG A 367 -18.68 -38.48 4.50
CA ARG A 367 -17.49 -37.79 3.96
C ARG A 367 -16.99 -38.45 2.68
N LEU A 368 -16.88 -39.78 2.66
CA LEU A 368 -16.45 -40.53 1.48
C LEU A 368 -17.45 -40.37 0.32
N ALA A 369 -18.75 -40.42 0.61
CA ALA A 369 -19.79 -40.19 -0.40
C ALA A 369 -19.74 -38.76 -0.97
N ALA A 370 -19.52 -37.75 -0.12
CA ALA A 370 -19.43 -36.36 -0.56
C ALA A 370 -18.17 -36.10 -1.39
N ILE A 371 -17.00 -36.58 -0.94
CA ILE A 371 -15.73 -36.35 -1.64
C ILE A 371 -15.65 -37.12 -2.96
N GLY A 372 -16.25 -38.31 -3.03
CA GLY A 372 -16.31 -39.13 -4.24
C GLY A 372 -17.19 -38.53 -5.34
N GLN A 373 -18.10 -37.61 -5.01
CA GLN A 373 -18.92 -36.88 -5.99
C GLN A 373 -18.18 -35.69 -6.62
N LEU A 374 -17.02 -35.31 -6.11
CA LEU A 374 -16.25 -34.20 -6.65
C LEU A 374 -15.62 -34.63 -7.99
N PRO A 375 -15.71 -33.81 -9.05
CA PRO A 375 -15.11 -34.14 -10.35
C PRO A 375 -13.61 -34.46 -10.27
N ILE A 376 -12.90 -33.82 -9.34
CA ILE A 376 -11.48 -34.02 -9.05
C ILE A 376 -11.16 -35.48 -8.68
N VAL A 377 -12.09 -36.15 -7.99
CA VAL A 377 -11.96 -37.52 -7.51
C VAL A 377 -12.56 -38.51 -8.50
N ASP A 378 -13.76 -38.22 -9.01
CA ASP A 378 -14.47 -39.07 -9.98
C ASP A 378 -13.62 -39.30 -11.25
N GLY A 379 -12.93 -38.27 -11.72
CA GLY A 379 -12.04 -38.34 -12.88
C GLY A 379 -10.80 -39.23 -12.73
N LEU A 380 -10.43 -39.65 -11.51
CA LEU A 380 -9.23 -40.47 -11.28
C LEU A 380 -9.35 -41.86 -11.92
N TYR A 381 -10.53 -42.46 -11.86
CA TYR A 381 -10.78 -43.77 -12.46
C TYR A 381 -10.62 -43.73 -13.99
N GLU A 382 -11.21 -42.72 -14.63
CA GLU A 382 -11.09 -42.51 -16.08
C GLU A 382 -9.65 -42.21 -16.51
N LEU A 383 -8.92 -41.42 -15.70
CA LEU A 383 -7.49 -41.17 -15.90
C LEU A 383 -6.68 -42.47 -15.95
N GLY A 384 -7.01 -43.43 -15.09
CA GLY A 384 -6.37 -44.76 -15.07
C GLY A 384 -6.53 -45.53 -16.35
N GLN A 385 -7.76 -45.56 -16.85
CA GLN A 385 -8.06 -46.21 -18.12
C GLN A 385 -7.33 -45.54 -19.27
N TRP A 386 -7.28 -44.20 -19.26
CA TRP A 386 -6.51 -43.44 -20.26
C TRP A 386 -5.01 -43.75 -20.16
N LEU A 387 -4.44 -43.83 -18.97
CA LEU A 387 -3.02 -44.10 -18.71
C LEU A 387 -2.64 -45.59 -18.73
N ALA A 388 -3.57 -46.50 -19.01
CA ALA A 388 -3.28 -47.93 -19.20
C ALA A 388 -2.17 -48.17 -20.26
N THR A 389 -2.00 -47.21 -21.17
CA THR A 389 -0.80 -47.08 -22.00
C THR A 389 -0.23 -45.69 -21.84
N SER A 390 1.10 -45.57 -21.84
CA SER A 390 1.75 -44.25 -21.80
C SER A 390 1.26 -43.35 -22.95
N LYS A 391 1.07 -42.06 -22.68
CA LYS A 391 0.54 -41.07 -23.63
C LYS A 391 1.57 -40.01 -23.94
N PRO A 392 1.60 -39.47 -25.16
CA PRO A 392 2.56 -38.44 -25.50
C PRO A 392 2.14 -37.08 -24.93
N VAL A 393 3.08 -36.33 -24.36
CA VAL A 393 2.88 -34.95 -23.88
C VAL A 393 3.56 -33.95 -24.82
N THR A 394 3.40 -32.66 -24.55
CA THR A 394 4.17 -31.59 -25.19
C THR A 394 5.57 -31.47 -24.59
N THR A 395 6.44 -30.63 -25.15
CA THR A 395 7.77 -30.33 -24.58
C THR A 395 7.68 -29.66 -23.21
N ARG A 396 6.58 -28.96 -22.91
CA ARG A 396 6.30 -28.41 -21.58
C ARG A 396 5.68 -29.44 -20.63
N GLN A 397 5.70 -30.72 -21.00
CA GLN A 397 5.17 -31.85 -20.22
C GLN A 397 3.68 -31.79 -19.88
N VAL A 398 2.92 -30.91 -20.54
CA VAL A 398 1.47 -30.82 -20.42
C VAL A 398 0.75 -31.67 -21.48
N PRO A 399 -0.54 -32.00 -21.26
CA PRO A 399 -1.35 -32.72 -22.24
C PRO A 399 -1.31 -32.09 -23.64
N ARG A 400 -1.37 -32.94 -24.67
CA ARG A 400 -1.42 -32.47 -26.05
C ARG A 400 -2.81 -31.91 -26.35
N ARG A 401 -2.86 -30.99 -27.31
CA ARG A 401 -4.09 -30.35 -27.77
C ARG A 401 -5.25 -31.32 -28.06
N ALA A 402 -4.94 -32.47 -28.67
CA ALA A 402 -5.95 -33.49 -28.99
C ALA A 402 -6.55 -34.19 -27.77
N ASP A 403 -5.85 -34.18 -26.63
CA ASP A 403 -6.27 -34.82 -25.38
C ASP A 403 -6.89 -33.82 -24.39
N ILE A 404 -6.84 -32.51 -24.67
CA ILE A 404 -7.34 -31.46 -23.76
C ILE A 404 -8.81 -31.69 -23.41
N GLN A 405 -9.66 -31.94 -24.41
CA GLN A 405 -11.09 -32.10 -24.19
C GLN A 405 -11.39 -33.27 -23.26
N LEU A 406 -10.81 -34.43 -23.55
CA LEU A 406 -11.01 -35.64 -22.75
C LEU A 406 -10.57 -35.43 -21.30
N LEU A 407 -9.40 -34.84 -21.07
CA LEU A 407 -8.88 -34.63 -19.72
C LEU A 407 -9.62 -33.50 -18.97
N ALA A 408 -10.08 -32.47 -19.68
CA ALA A 408 -10.90 -31.41 -19.10
C ALA A 408 -12.26 -31.95 -18.64
N GLU A 409 -12.89 -32.81 -19.44
CA GLU A 409 -14.16 -33.46 -19.12
C GLU A 409 -14.06 -34.32 -17.86
N MET A 410 -12.93 -35.04 -17.65
CA MET A 410 -12.69 -35.84 -16.43
C MET A 410 -12.78 -35.02 -15.14
N VAL A 411 -12.47 -33.73 -15.18
CA VAL A 411 -12.56 -32.82 -14.02
C VAL A 411 -13.73 -31.84 -14.14
N GLY A 412 -14.72 -32.14 -14.98
CA GLY A 412 -15.93 -31.33 -15.12
C GLY A 412 -15.72 -29.97 -15.81
N ILE A 413 -14.72 -29.86 -16.68
CA ILE A 413 -14.39 -28.64 -17.44
C ILE A 413 -14.79 -28.81 -18.91
N GLN A 414 -15.58 -27.88 -19.43
CA GLN A 414 -16.00 -27.84 -20.83
C GLN A 414 -14.99 -27.04 -21.68
N ALA A 415 -13.88 -27.66 -22.09
CA ALA A 415 -12.83 -27.00 -22.87
C ALA A 415 -12.35 -27.86 -24.05
N VAL A 416 -12.06 -27.25 -25.20
CA VAL A 416 -11.61 -27.95 -26.41
C VAL A 416 -10.31 -27.36 -26.94
N GLY A 417 -9.35 -28.23 -27.26
CA GLY A 417 -8.09 -27.85 -27.87
C GLY A 417 -8.20 -27.55 -29.36
N VAL A 418 -8.01 -26.29 -29.78
CA VAL A 418 -8.11 -25.84 -31.18
C VAL A 418 -6.79 -25.28 -31.72
N SER A 419 -6.57 -25.36 -33.04
CA SER A 419 -5.38 -24.79 -33.67
C SER A 419 -5.40 -23.27 -33.77
N ALA A 420 -6.58 -22.69 -33.96
CA ALA A 420 -6.82 -21.26 -33.97
C ALA A 420 -8.10 -21.02 -33.17
N LYS A 421 -8.09 -20.00 -32.30
CA LYS A 421 -9.31 -19.59 -31.59
C LYS A 421 -10.33 -19.10 -32.64
N PRO A 422 -11.61 -19.48 -32.53
CA PRO A 422 -12.65 -18.84 -33.34
C PRO A 422 -12.59 -17.32 -33.13
N GLU A 423 -12.88 -16.52 -34.16
CA GLU A 423 -13.10 -15.09 -33.95
C GLU A 423 -14.18 -14.93 -32.88
N PRO A 424 -14.00 -14.07 -31.87
CA PRO A 424 -14.97 -13.89 -30.80
C PRO A 424 -16.31 -13.51 -31.43
N GLN A 425 -17.26 -14.44 -31.38
CA GLN A 425 -18.65 -14.22 -31.73
C GLN A 425 -19.39 -13.95 -30.43
N ASP A 426 -20.00 -12.77 -30.36
CA ASP A 426 -20.91 -12.25 -29.34
C ASP A 426 -20.32 -11.45 -28.16
N GLU A 427 -21.18 -10.54 -27.73
CA GLU A 427 -21.00 -9.24 -27.07
C GLU A 427 -20.15 -9.25 -25.80
N PRO A 428 -19.45 -8.14 -25.50
CA PRO A 428 -18.75 -7.98 -24.22
C PRO A 428 -19.74 -8.27 -23.09
N THR A 429 -19.36 -9.20 -22.21
CA THR A 429 -20.09 -9.42 -20.98
C THR A 429 -20.16 -8.10 -20.20
N VAL A 430 -21.18 -7.92 -19.34
CA VAL A 430 -21.28 -6.75 -18.44
C VAL A 430 -19.94 -6.49 -17.70
N PHE A 431 -19.18 -7.56 -17.45
CA PHE A 431 -17.83 -7.57 -16.91
C PHE A 431 -16.74 -6.97 -17.83
N GLU A 432 -16.79 -7.22 -19.14
CA GLU A 432 -15.89 -6.65 -20.15
C GLU A 432 -16.23 -5.18 -20.47
N ASP A 433 -17.52 -4.82 -20.46
CA ASP A 433 -17.96 -3.41 -20.58
C ASP A 433 -17.53 -2.57 -19.36
N LEU A 434 -17.60 -3.15 -18.15
CA LEU A 434 -17.08 -2.56 -16.91
C LEU A 434 -15.55 -2.33 -16.95
N MET A 435 -14.81 -3.16 -17.67
CA MET A 435 -13.35 -3.07 -17.82
C MET A 435 -12.91 -2.16 -18.98
N ALA A 436 -13.78 -1.93 -19.96
CA ALA A 436 -13.51 -1.09 -21.14
C ALA A 436 -13.91 0.38 -20.97
N SER A 437 -14.77 0.73 -20.00
CA SER A 437 -15.33 2.07 -19.84
C SER A 437 -14.45 3.09 -19.09
N SER A 438 -13.25 2.73 -18.61
CA SER A 438 -12.30 3.69 -18.03
C SER A 438 -11.04 3.78 -18.89
N SER A 439 -10.76 4.98 -19.41
CA SER A 439 -9.61 5.27 -20.26
C SER A 439 -8.28 5.05 -19.53
N THR A 440 -7.77 3.83 -19.61
CA THR A 440 -6.38 3.43 -19.93
C THR A 440 -6.42 1.92 -20.06
N ALA A 441 -6.45 1.43 -21.30
CA ALA A 441 -6.71 0.04 -21.63
C ALA A 441 -5.77 -0.93 -20.86
N PRO A 442 -6.30 -2.00 -20.23
CA PRO A 442 -5.48 -3.09 -19.75
C PRO A 442 -4.90 -3.89 -20.93
N ASP A 443 -3.73 -4.48 -20.70
CA ASP A 443 -3.06 -5.45 -21.57
C ASP A 443 -4.05 -6.53 -22.08
N PRO A 444 -4.15 -6.81 -23.38
CA PRO A 444 -5.02 -7.84 -23.96
C PRO A 444 -4.64 -9.29 -23.59
N GLN A 445 -3.85 -9.50 -22.53
CA GLN A 445 -3.51 -10.81 -21.96
C GLN A 445 -4.14 -11.09 -20.59
N MET A 446 -5.21 -10.39 -20.17
CA MET A 446 -6.01 -10.88 -19.04
C MET A 446 -6.81 -12.12 -19.44
N PRO A 447 -6.85 -13.18 -18.60
CA PRO A 447 -7.59 -14.39 -18.90
C PRO A 447 -9.09 -14.09 -18.90
N TYR A 448 -9.68 -14.24 -20.08
CA TYR A 448 -11.11 -14.46 -20.29
C TYR A 448 -11.65 -15.41 -19.21
N ILE A 449 -12.67 -14.97 -18.46
CA ILE A 449 -13.36 -15.79 -17.45
C ILE A 449 -14.39 -16.64 -18.20
N PRO A 450 -14.16 -17.95 -18.41
CA PRO A 450 -15.09 -18.74 -19.19
C PRO A 450 -16.33 -19.05 -18.36
N ASP A 451 -17.50 -18.73 -18.88
CA ASP A 451 -18.75 -19.34 -18.43
C ASP A 451 -18.72 -20.83 -18.82
N ARG A 452 -18.61 -21.72 -17.83
CA ARG A 452 -18.54 -23.18 -18.04
C ARG A 452 -19.82 -23.80 -18.60
N THR A 453 -20.90 -23.03 -18.76
CA THR A 453 -22.07 -23.46 -19.55
C THR A 453 -21.78 -23.46 -21.06
N THR A 454 -20.69 -22.83 -21.47
CA THR A 454 -20.27 -22.71 -22.87
C THR A 454 -18.91 -23.40 -23.05
N THR A 455 -18.84 -24.35 -23.99
CA THR A 455 -17.57 -24.98 -24.35
C THR A 455 -16.61 -23.95 -24.93
N TYR A 456 -15.50 -23.69 -24.26
CA TYR A 456 -14.52 -22.69 -24.71
C TYR A 456 -13.31 -23.31 -25.39
N SER A 457 -12.71 -22.56 -26.30
CA SER A 457 -11.61 -22.99 -27.17
C SER A 457 -10.25 -22.54 -26.64
N VAL A 458 -9.35 -23.48 -26.38
CA VAL A 458 -7.96 -23.21 -25.92
C VAL A 458 -6.93 -23.73 -26.91
N GLN A 459 -5.75 -23.12 -26.97
CA GLN A 459 -4.65 -23.63 -27.79
C GLN A 459 -3.71 -24.53 -27.00
N SER A 460 -3.68 -24.38 -25.68
CA SER A 460 -2.87 -25.17 -24.74
C SER A 460 -3.64 -25.57 -23.48
N ALA A 461 -3.28 -26.69 -22.87
CA ALA A 461 -3.79 -27.08 -21.55
C ALA A 461 -3.41 -26.05 -20.46
N LEU A 462 -2.31 -25.29 -20.67
CA LEU A 462 -1.89 -24.21 -19.77
C LEU A 462 -2.90 -23.06 -19.66
N GLU A 463 -3.82 -22.94 -20.62
CA GLU A 463 -4.91 -21.95 -20.58
C GLU A 463 -6.08 -22.41 -19.71
N ILE A 464 -6.01 -23.60 -19.10
CA ILE A 464 -7.03 -24.16 -18.20
C ILE A 464 -6.38 -24.34 -16.81
N PRO A 465 -6.37 -23.30 -15.96
CA PRO A 465 -5.72 -23.35 -14.65
C PRO A 465 -6.17 -24.52 -13.78
N GLU A 466 -7.47 -24.82 -13.78
CA GLU A 466 -8.08 -25.85 -12.92
C GLU A 466 -7.66 -27.26 -13.33
N LEU A 467 -7.53 -27.51 -14.65
CA LEU A 467 -6.97 -28.75 -15.19
C LEU A 467 -5.49 -28.86 -14.84
N MET A 468 -4.75 -27.76 -14.92
CA MET A 468 -3.32 -27.76 -14.59
C MET A 468 -3.06 -27.92 -13.10
N SER A 469 -3.93 -27.41 -12.23
CA SER A 469 -3.88 -27.67 -10.78
C SER A 469 -4.08 -29.15 -10.48
N TRP A 470 -4.98 -29.81 -11.22
CA TRP A 470 -5.18 -31.26 -11.12
C TRP A 470 -4.00 -32.03 -11.65
N TRP A 471 -3.51 -31.69 -12.84
CA TRP A 471 -2.32 -32.30 -13.44
C TRP A 471 -1.10 -32.22 -12.51
N THR A 472 -0.88 -31.05 -11.91
CA THR A 472 0.20 -30.82 -10.94
C THR A 472 0.01 -31.66 -9.68
N ALA A 473 -1.20 -31.70 -9.11
CA ALA A 473 -1.49 -32.51 -7.93
C ALA A 473 -1.22 -34.00 -8.18
N LEU A 474 -1.61 -34.52 -9.35
CA LEU A 474 -1.36 -35.90 -9.76
C LEU A 474 0.13 -36.21 -9.90
N GLU A 475 0.92 -35.26 -10.41
CA GLU A 475 2.37 -35.41 -10.52
C GLU A 475 3.01 -35.41 -9.12
N THR A 476 2.66 -34.45 -8.26
CA THR A 476 3.16 -34.34 -6.88
C THR A 476 2.85 -35.60 -6.08
N LEU A 477 1.65 -36.16 -6.24
CA LEU A 477 1.24 -37.41 -5.59
C LEU A 477 1.81 -38.67 -6.26
N GLN A 478 2.56 -38.53 -7.35
CA GLN A 478 3.10 -39.64 -8.13
C GLN A 478 2.03 -40.59 -8.67
N VAL A 479 0.82 -40.07 -8.90
CA VAL A 479 -0.25 -40.75 -9.64
C VAL A 479 0.13 -40.82 -11.11
N ILE A 480 0.76 -39.76 -11.61
CA ILE A 480 1.36 -39.72 -12.95
C ILE A 480 2.88 -39.53 -12.85
N GLU A 481 3.59 -40.05 -13.84
CA GLU A 481 5.03 -39.81 -14.01
C GLU A 481 5.27 -39.16 -15.39
N LEU A 482 5.85 -37.96 -15.38
CA LEU A 482 6.21 -37.21 -16.58
C LEU A 482 7.64 -37.51 -16.99
N THR A 483 7.82 -37.87 -18.26
CA THR A 483 9.12 -37.90 -18.95
C THR A 483 9.21 -36.70 -19.89
N ALA A 484 10.34 -36.52 -20.58
CA ALA A 484 10.51 -35.43 -21.55
C ALA A 484 9.48 -35.43 -22.71
N SER A 485 8.81 -36.56 -22.98
CA SER A 485 7.88 -36.67 -24.11
C SER A 485 6.61 -37.50 -23.87
N ARG A 486 6.50 -38.16 -22.70
CA ARG A 486 5.35 -39.01 -22.37
C ARG A 486 4.94 -38.87 -20.90
N VAL A 487 3.67 -39.15 -20.63
CA VAL A 487 3.10 -39.40 -19.32
C VAL A 487 2.71 -40.88 -19.23
N LYS A 488 2.84 -41.47 -18.04
CA LYS A 488 2.37 -42.82 -17.71
C LYS A 488 1.87 -42.83 -16.26
N GLN A 489 1.24 -43.93 -15.85
CA GLN A 489 0.96 -44.18 -14.44
C GLN A 489 2.26 -44.11 -13.63
N GLY A 490 2.24 -43.34 -12.55
CA GLY A 490 3.35 -43.19 -11.63
C GLY A 490 3.41 -44.31 -10.59
N PRO A 491 4.47 -44.32 -9.76
CA PRO A 491 4.68 -45.35 -8.73
C PRO A 491 3.54 -45.51 -7.72
N ARG A 492 2.72 -44.49 -7.51
CA ARG A 492 1.60 -44.51 -6.56
C ARG A 492 0.24 -44.62 -7.23
N ALA A 493 0.15 -44.76 -8.56
CA ALA A 493 -1.10 -44.77 -9.30
C ALA A 493 -2.14 -45.77 -8.77
N GLU A 494 -1.71 -46.98 -8.38
CA GLU A 494 -2.58 -48.06 -7.92
C GLU A 494 -3.48 -47.65 -6.74
N VAL A 495 -2.97 -46.85 -5.79
CA VAL A 495 -3.75 -46.49 -4.59
C VAL A 495 -4.71 -45.31 -4.80
N PHE A 496 -4.68 -44.67 -5.97
CA PHE A 496 -5.50 -43.50 -6.31
C PHE A 496 -6.53 -43.76 -7.42
N ILE A 497 -6.27 -44.75 -8.28
CA ILE A 497 -7.05 -44.98 -9.50
C ILE A 497 -7.89 -46.27 -9.41
N ASP A 498 -7.75 -47.04 -8.34
CA ASP A 498 -8.61 -48.20 -8.08
C ASP A 498 -10.02 -47.78 -7.63
N GLU A 499 -11.00 -48.66 -7.81
CA GLU A 499 -12.41 -48.42 -7.41
C GLU A 499 -12.56 -48.24 -5.88
N ASP A 500 -11.64 -48.83 -5.11
CA ASP A 500 -11.61 -48.75 -3.65
C ASP A 500 -10.69 -47.60 -3.14
N LEU A 501 -10.88 -46.39 -3.67
CA LEU A 501 -10.14 -45.20 -3.23
C LEU A 501 -10.39 -44.92 -1.72
N SER A 502 -9.32 -44.86 -0.94
CA SER A 502 -9.43 -44.53 0.49
C SER A 502 -9.82 -43.06 0.70
N LEU A 503 -10.55 -42.77 1.78
CA LEU A 503 -10.91 -41.40 2.15
C LEU A 503 -9.67 -40.51 2.27
N GLU A 504 -8.59 -41.01 2.90
CA GLU A 504 -7.34 -40.26 3.06
C GLU A 504 -6.71 -39.88 1.71
N ASN A 505 -6.67 -40.82 0.75
CA ASN A 505 -6.13 -40.55 -0.58
C ASN A 505 -7.03 -39.58 -1.36
N ALA A 506 -8.36 -39.70 -1.24
CA ALA A 506 -9.28 -38.74 -1.83
C ALA A 506 -9.08 -37.33 -1.25
N GLU A 507 -8.93 -37.22 0.08
CA GLU A 507 -8.65 -35.96 0.77
C GLU A 507 -7.33 -35.34 0.31
N LEU A 508 -6.28 -36.15 0.14
CA LEU A 508 -4.97 -35.72 -0.35
C LEU A 508 -5.02 -35.13 -1.76
N VAL A 509 -5.70 -35.78 -2.71
CA VAL A 509 -5.82 -35.28 -4.08
C VAL A 509 -6.56 -33.95 -4.11
N VAL A 510 -7.69 -33.86 -3.40
CA VAL A 510 -8.50 -32.66 -3.33
C VAL A 510 -7.75 -31.52 -2.63
N GLY A 511 -7.09 -31.79 -1.50
CA GLY A 511 -6.30 -30.81 -0.78
C GLY A 511 -5.17 -30.23 -1.62
N LEU A 512 -4.38 -31.06 -2.31
CA LEU A 512 -3.33 -30.57 -3.20
C LEU A 512 -3.88 -29.80 -4.41
N TRP A 513 -5.03 -30.21 -4.94
CA TRP A 513 -5.70 -29.44 -6.00
C TRP A 513 -6.08 -28.04 -5.51
N ILE A 514 -6.69 -27.92 -4.32
CA ILE A 514 -7.05 -26.64 -3.69
C ILE A 514 -5.81 -25.77 -3.50
N ALA A 515 -4.73 -26.34 -2.96
CA ALA A 515 -3.47 -25.62 -2.76
C ALA A 515 -2.93 -25.08 -4.08
N ASN A 516 -2.90 -25.90 -5.13
CA ASN A 516 -2.43 -25.48 -6.46
C ASN A 516 -3.32 -24.39 -7.08
N VAL A 517 -4.64 -24.45 -6.90
CA VAL A 517 -5.56 -23.40 -7.37
C VAL A 517 -5.25 -22.06 -6.69
N LEU A 518 -5.07 -22.07 -5.36
CA LEU A 518 -4.73 -20.87 -4.59
C LEU A 518 -3.36 -20.31 -4.98
N LEU A 519 -2.37 -21.18 -5.16
CA LEU A 519 -0.99 -20.82 -5.50
C LEU A 519 -0.82 -20.42 -6.97
N CYS A 520 -1.72 -20.82 -7.87
CA CYS A 520 -1.69 -20.35 -9.25
C CYS A 520 -1.86 -18.83 -9.34
N SER A 521 -2.60 -18.22 -8.41
CA SER A 521 -2.78 -16.77 -8.30
C SER A 521 -1.49 -16.04 -7.90
N PHE A 522 -0.64 -16.66 -7.06
CA PHE A 522 0.64 -16.06 -6.63
C PHE A 522 1.63 -15.84 -7.79
N ARG A 523 1.51 -16.58 -8.90
CA ARG A 523 2.51 -16.55 -9.99
C ARG A 523 2.25 -15.49 -11.06
N ARG A 524 1.19 -14.68 -10.96
CA ARG A 524 0.73 -13.81 -12.06
C ARG A 524 0.86 -12.32 -11.77
N SER A 525 0.55 -11.84 -10.56
CA SER A 525 0.80 -10.46 -10.16
C SER A 525 0.84 -10.29 -8.63
N HIS A 526 1.47 -9.20 -8.15
CA HIS A 526 1.54 -8.86 -6.72
C HIS A 526 0.15 -8.55 -6.13
N TYR A 527 -0.84 -8.20 -6.96
CA TYR A 527 -2.23 -7.93 -6.55
C TYR A 527 -3.09 -9.20 -6.40
N GLU A 528 -2.62 -10.36 -6.86
CA GLU A 528 -3.36 -11.63 -6.74
C GLU A 528 -3.03 -12.38 -5.42
N ILE A 529 -1.96 -11.99 -4.73
CA ILE A 529 -1.59 -12.54 -3.41
C ILE A 529 -2.67 -12.22 -2.35
N PRO A 530 -3.14 -10.96 -2.21
CA PRO A 530 -4.23 -10.64 -1.28
C PRO A 530 -5.53 -11.39 -1.58
N ALA A 531 -5.78 -11.72 -2.85
CA ALA A 531 -6.97 -12.49 -3.25
C ALA A 531 -6.94 -13.94 -2.74
N ALA A 532 -5.77 -14.58 -2.72
CA ALA A 532 -5.63 -15.93 -2.18
C ALA A 532 -5.74 -15.93 -0.65
N ALA A 533 -5.12 -14.97 0.05
CA ALA A 533 -5.25 -14.78 1.48
C ALA A 533 -6.71 -14.55 1.91
N LEU A 534 -7.43 -13.70 1.17
CA LEU A 534 -8.88 -13.51 1.25
C LEU A 534 -9.67 -14.82 1.25
N VAL A 535 -9.44 -15.65 0.22
CA VAL A 535 -10.14 -16.93 0.06
C VAL A 535 -9.82 -17.85 1.23
N ILE A 536 -8.56 -17.93 1.64
CA ILE A 536 -8.13 -18.77 2.76
C ILE A 536 -8.87 -18.36 4.03
N ASN A 537 -8.81 -17.08 4.38
CA ASN A 537 -9.43 -16.57 5.59
C ASN A 537 -10.95 -16.76 5.58
N HIS A 538 -11.64 -16.35 4.51
CA HIS A 538 -13.10 -16.50 4.40
C HIS A 538 -13.57 -17.95 4.51
N LEU A 539 -12.83 -18.91 3.96
CA LEU A 539 -13.17 -20.32 4.08
C LEU A 539 -12.94 -20.85 5.49
N ILE A 540 -11.86 -20.44 6.16
CA ILE A 540 -11.59 -20.81 7.56
C ILE A 540 -12.71 -20.30 8.45
N SER A 541 -13.07 -19.03 8.32
CA SER A 541 -14.12 -18.41 9.13
C SER A 541 -15.49 -19.02 8.83
N ALA A 542 -15.81 -19.30 7.57
CA ALA A 542 -17.04 -20.00 7.21
C ALA A 542 -17.10 -21.41 7.84
N MET A 543 -15.98 -22.16 7.83
CA MET A 543 -15.90 -23.47 8.48
C MET A 543 -16.00 -23.39 10.01
N ALA A 544 -15.52 -22.30 10.61
CA ALA A 544 -15.67 -21.98 12.03
C ALA A 544 -17.09 -21.52 12.41
N GLY A 545 -17.97 -21.31 11.43
CA GLY A 545 -19.39 -20.95 11.64
C GLY A 545 -19.71 -19.47 11.52
N ALA A 546 -18.77 -18.64 11.07
CA ALA A 546 -19.02 -17.23 10.78
C ALA A 546 -19.92 -17.06 9.54
N VAL A 547 -20.69 -15.98 9.53
CA VAL A 547 -21.52 -15.60 8.38
C VAL A 547 -20.68 -14.75 7.43
N ILE A 548 -20.23 -15.34 6.33
CA ILE A 548 -19.32 -14.68 5.38
C ILE A 548 -20.06 -14.27 4.11
N PRO A 549 -20.22 -12.96 3.84
CA PRO A 549 -20.79 -12.49 2.59
C PRO A 549 -19.80 -12.64 1.42
N LEU A 550 -20.33 -12.92 0.23
CA LEU A 550 -19.57 -12.84 -1.01
C LEU A 550 -19.27 -11.36 -1.30
N ILE A 551 -17.99 -11.03 -1.40
CA ILE A 551 -17.57 -9.71 -1.87
C ILE A 551 -17.88 -9.61 -3.36
N GLU A 552 -18.64 -8.60 -3.75
CA GLU A 552 -18.90 -8.28 -5.15
C GLU A 552 -17.87 -7.27 -5.68
N PRO A 553 -17.39 -7.40 -6.93
CA PRO A 553 -16.48 -6.42 -7.50
C PRO A 553 -17.12 -5.04 -7.56
N ASN A 554 -16.51 -4.04 -6.91
CA ASN A 554 -16.91 -2.65 -7.02
C ASN A 554 -16.22 -1.98 -8.23
N PRO A 555 -16.97 -1.53 -9.26
CA PRO A 555 -16.40 -0.81 -10.40
C PRO A 555 -15.59 0.43 -10.02
N ASP A 556 -16.04 1.12 -8.98
CA ASP A 556 -15.55 2.44 -8.61
C ASP A 556 -14.34 2.36 -7.67
N ALA A 557 -13.89 1.15 -7.34
CA ALA A 557 -12.71 0.93 -6.50
C ALA A 557 -11.39 1.11 -7.27
N ASP A 558 -10.31 1.35 -6.50
CA ASP A 558 -8.95 1.39 -7.01
C ASP A 558 -8.59 0.12 -7.82
N VAL A 559 -7.71 0.27 -8.81
CA VAL A 559 -7.30 -0.81 -9.72
C VAL A 559 -6.80 -2.04 -8.97
N GLY A 560 -6.01 -1.87 -7.89
CA GLY A 560 -5.52 -2.98 -7.07
C GLY A 560 -6.68 -3.74 -6.41
N VAL A 561 -7.60 -3.02 -5.77
CA VAL A 561 -8.79 -3.59 -5.11
C VAL A 561 -9.69 -4.32 -6.11
N ARG A 562 -9.87 -3.78 -7.32
CA ARG A 562 -10.65 -4.45 -8.37
C ARG A 562 -10.01 -5.77 -8.80
N ILE A 563 -8.70 -5.78 -9.06
CA ILE A 563 -7.97 -7.00 -9.47
C ILE A 563 -8.06 -8.06 -8.38
N THR A 564 -7.88 -7.66 -7.11
CA THR A 564 -8.04 -8.54 -5.94
C THR A 564 -9.45 -9.16 -5.89
N ASN A 565 -10.50 -8.33 -5.99
CA ASN A 565 -11.88 -8.79 -5.92
C ASN A 565 -12.24 -9.74 -7.08
N VAL A 566 -11.79 -9.44 -8.30
CA VAL A 566 -11.98 -10.31 -9.46
C VAL A 566 -11.32 -11.67 -9.25
N SER A 567 -10.09 -11.68 -8.76
CA SER A 567 -9.31 -12.90 -8.52
C SER A 567 -9.89 -13.74 -7.39
N TYR A 568 -10.36 -13.10 -6.34
CA TYR A 568 -11.11 -13.71 -5.24
C TYR A 568 -12.40 -14.38 -5.75
N CYS A 569 -13.24 -13.65 -6.47
CA CYS A 569 -14.48 -14.20 -7.03
C CYS A 569 -14.21 -15.35 -8.00
N THR A 570 -13.15 -15.24 -8.81
CA THR A 570 -12.76 -16.29 -9.76
C THR A 570 -12.35 -17.57 -9.04
N THR A 571 -11.52 -17.46 -8.00
CA THR A 571 -11.07 -18.58 -7.19
C THR A 571 -12.25 -19.26 -6.47
N LEU A 572 -13.11 -18.48 -5.80
CA LEU A 572 -14.31 -19.03 -5.16
C LEU A 572 -15.27 -19.69 -6.14
N ARG A 573 -15.37 -19.16 -7.36
CA ARG A 573 -16.16 -19.79 -8.42
C ARG A 573 -15.60 -21.15 -8.79
N TYR A 574 -14.28 -21.30 -8.91
CA TYR A 574 -13.66 -22.61 -9.15
C TYR A 574 -13.94 -23.61 -8.02
N LEU A 575 -13.83 -23.19 -6.76
CA LEU A 575 -14.14 -24.04 -5.62
C LEU A 575 -15.61 -24.44 -5.59
N ARG A 576 -16.52 -23.50 -5.88
CA ARG A 576 -17.96 -23.75 -5.98
C ARG A 576 -18.29 -24.73 -7.09
N ASP A 577 -17.72 -24.53 -8.28
CA ASP A 577 -18.00 -25.35 -9.45
C ASP A 577 -17.47 -26.78 -9.29
N MET A 578 -16.43 -26.98 -8.49
CA MET A 578 -15.97 -28.30 -8.06
C MET A 578 -16.76 -28.90 -6.91
N GLY A 579 -17.77 -28.21 -6.38
CA GLY A 579 -18.63 -28.70 -5.30
C GLY A 579 -18.04 -28.55 -3.89
N LEU A 580 -16.91 -27.85 -3.74
CA LEU A 580 -16.23 -27.66 -2.45
C LEU A 580 -16.89 -26.60 -1.58
N VAL A 581 -17.54 -25.62 -2.21
CA VAL A 581 -18.17 -24.46 -1.56
C VAL A 581 -19.57 -24.24 -2.14
N GLN A 582 -20.49 -23.75 -1.32
CA GLN A 582 -21.82 -23.34 -1.74
C GLN A 582 -21.98 -21.84 -1.54
N ILE A 583 -22.61 -21.17 -2.50
CA ILE A 583 -22.97 -19.75 -2.38
C ILE A 583 -24.50 -19.68 -2.34
N GLN A 584 -25.06 -19.37 -1.18
CA GLN A 584 -26.50 -19.31 -0.95
C GLN A 584 -26.88 -17.91 -0.48
N HIS A 585 -27.76 -17.22 -1.21
CA HIS A 585 -28.18 -15.84 -0.89
C HIS A 585 -27.01 -14.86 -0.70
N GLY A 586 -25.93 -15.04 -1.47
CA GLY A 586 -24.72 -14.21 -1.33
C GLY A 586 -23.84 -14.57 -0.13
N LEU A 587 -24.11 -15.67 0.58
CA LEU A 587 -23.29 -16.15 1.69
C LEU A 587 -22.48 -17.38 1.29
N ILE A 588 -21.25 -17.44 1.77
CA ILE A 588 -20.34 -18.57 1.57
C ILE A 588 -20.63 -19.63 2.62
N HIS A 589 -20.86 -20.86 2.18
CA HIS A 589 -21.09 -22.01 3.03
C HIS A 589 -20.19 -23.17 2.63
N VAL A 590 -19.53 -23.78 3.61
CA VAL A 590 -18.70 -24.98 3.41
C VAL A 590 -19.41 -26.19 4.03
N PRO A 591 -19.66 -27.28 3.27
CA PRO A 591 -20.20 -28.50 3.85
C PRO A 591 -19.23 -29.14 4.85
N ALA A 592 -19.71 -29.48 6.06
CA ALA A 592 -18.89 -30.16 7.08
C ALA A 592 -18.26 -31.48 6.61
N THR A 593 -18.88 -32.15 5.62
CA THR A 593 -18.35 -33.36 4.97
C THR A 593 -17.05 -33.12 4.20
N LEU A 594 -16.73 -31.86 3.86
CA LEU A 594 -15.58 -31.46 3.04
C LEU A 594 -14.55 -30.61 3.82
N TYR A 595 -14.68 -30.49 5.13
CA TYR A 595 -13.78 -29.69 5.96
C TYR A 595 -12.33 -30.20 5.92
N ARG A 596 -12.09 -31.51 6.05
CA ARG A 596 -10.71 -32.08 6.06
C ARG A 596 -9.93 -31.78 4.77
N PRO A 597 -10.45 -32.05 3.55
CA PRO A 597 -9.71 -31.75 2.33
C PRO A 597 -9.49 -30.25 2.14
N LEU A 598 -10.43 -29.41 2.57
CA LEU A 598 -10.25 -27.95 2.56
C LEU A 598 -9.14 -27.52 3.51
N VAL A 599 -9.18 -27.93 4.77
CA VAL A 599 -8.10 -27.62 5.74
C VAL A 599 -6.74 -28.08 5.23
N LEU A 600 -6.66 -29.29 4.67
CA LEU A 600 -5.42 -29.80 4.09
C LEU A 600 -4.91 -28.91 2.95
N GLY A 601 -5.78 -28.47 2.05
CA GLY A 601 -5.40 -27.61 0.94
C GLY A 601 -5.00 -26.20 1.37
N LEU A 602 -5.75 -25.62 2.31
CA LEU A 602 -5.47 -24.30 2.87
C LEU A 602 -4.15 -24.29 3.64
N SER A 603 -3.91 -25.27 4.51
CA SER A 603 -2.65 -25.35 5.26
C SER A 603 -1.45 -25.57 4.35
N THR A 604 -1.59 -26.40 3.32
CA THR A 604 -0.53 -26.63 2.31
C THR A 604 -0.24 -25.35 1.52
N ALA A 605 -1.27 -24.60 1.14
CA ALA A 605 -1.11 -23.32 0.43
C ALA A 605 -0.38 -22.29 1.29
N VAL A 606 -0.77 -22.15 2.56
CA VAL A 606 -0.12 -21.24 3.51
C VAL A 606 1.36 -21.60 3.68
N GLN A 607 1.66 -22.88 3.95
CA GLN A 607 3.05 -23.32 4.11
C GLN A 607 3.91 -23.00 2.87
N GLN A 608 3.43 -23.32 1.68
CA GLN A 608 4.17 -23.07 0.44
C GLN A 608 4.28 -21.58 0.11
N ALA A 609 3.28 -20.77 0.45
CA ALA A 609 3.34 -19.32 0.31
C ALA A 609 4.41 -18.72 1.26
N THR A 610 4.49 -19.18 2.50
CA THR A 610 5.53 -18.77 3.45
C THR A 610 6.92 -19.11 2.93
N GLU A 611 7.13 -20.32 2.43
CA GLU A 611 8.41 -20.75 1.82
C GLU A 611 8.80 -19.86 0.63
N LEU A 612 7.84 -19.52 -0.24
CA LEU A 612 8.06 -18.62 -1.38
C LEU A 612 8.44 -17.20 -0.96
N LEU A 613 7.85 -16.67 0.10
CA LEU A 613 8.13 -15.31 0.59
C LEU A 613 9.50 -15.24 1.29
N THR A 614 9.90 -16.29 2.00
CA THR A 614 11.23 -16.36 2.65
C THR A 614 12.40 -16.50 1.67
N ASP A 615 12.16 -16.99 0.44
CA ASP A 615 13.19 -17.12 -0.60
C ASP A 615 13.48 -15.78 -1.34
N PHE A 616 12.75 -14.71 -1.04
CA PHE A 616 12.95 -13.36 -1.61
C PHE A 616 13.79 -12.42 -0.73
N GLU A 617 14.20 -12.84 0.48
CA GLU A 617 15.21 -12.19 1.34
C GLU A 617 16.63 -12.73 1.05
#